data_AF-A0A8B8QHL5-F1
#
_entry.id   AF-A0A8B8QHL5-F1
#
_cell.length_a   1.000
_cell.length_b   1.000
_cell.length_c   1.000
_cell.angle_alpha   90.00
_cell.angle_beta   90.00
_cell.angle_gamma   90.00
#
_symmetry.space_group_name_H-M   'P 1'
#
loop_
_entity.id
_entity.type
_entity.pdbx_description
1 polymer ?
#
loop_
_entity_poly.entity_id
_entity_poly.type
_entity_poly.pdbx_seq_one_letter_code
_entity_poly.pdbx_strand_id
1 'polypeptide(L)'
;MGKKRKSPRKLEVEVEDKGKDIAVVAADFPSNTVDHDPCFSPRWSIFRVPAHIRQVDEKAYNPRVISIGPFHRNRPTLRAMESQKARFYERLITQTGFNGLDERIKTEMRKLEPDARRCYSEEFDDISADEFVEMMVLDGCFVVELMRHYHESNQDEEGQFVEEPIFATRWMLPNITRDLLMLENQLPMFVLQEIYNLTAFDKSTTPLNKLALLFMEPLRLQKGQYADIKLDDKGEHHHLLALFHSSFIPSDHHPSRSQRGARWNRQENFPGRLWVHEAKRLWRAGVRFKYNPSNLLNIEFANRELKIPTLFIDECTGPLLRNLLAYEQCNAFAAPYFTCYAIFLTSIIETLDDIEILQDAGIIIQSVDEDEEVVDLINSLTKELVFDMHDMSHCFIAQQIEDINNFCKSWLSKCIFQLSRFENILSSILPFK
;
A
#
# COMPACT_ATOMS: atom_id res chain seq x y z
N MET A 1 -33.45 -29.57 -66.01
CA MET A 1 -33.06 -31.00 -66.06
C MET A 1 -31.74 -31.13 -65.30
N GLY A 2 -31.53 -31.90 -64.24
CA GLY A 2 -32.27 -33.02 -63.69
C GLY A 2 -31.28 -34.16 -63.39
N LYS A 3 -30.87 -34.28 -62.10
CA LYS A 3 -30.23 -35.44 -61.43
C LYS A 3 -28.75 -35.72 -61.83
N LYS A 4 -27.85 -36.14 -60.93
CA LYS A 4 -27.95 -37.13 -59.84
C LYS A 4 -26.95 -36.87 -58.71
N ARG A 5 -27.41 -37.11 -57.48
CA ARG A 5 -26.61 -37.31 -56.25
C ARG A 5 -25.66 -38.51 -56.39
N LYS A 6 -24.42 -38.37 -55.88
CA LYS A 6 -23.60 -39.47 -55.37
C LYS A 6 -22.94 -39.02 -54.06
N SER A 7 -23.11 -39.85 -53.03
CA SER A 7 -22.52 -39.77 -51.70
C SER A 7 -20.99 -39.78 -51.73
N PRO A 8 -20.28 -39.10 -50.81
CA PRO A 8 -18.84 -39.24 -50.69
C PRO A 8 -18.47 -40.56 -49.98
N ARG A 9 -17.50 -41.26 -50.56
CA ARG A 9 -16.76 -42.38 -49.96
C ARG A 9 -15.86 -41.84 -48.85
N LYS A 10 -15.75 -42.60 -47.76
CA LYS A 10 -14.69 -42.49 -46.74
C LYS A 10 -13.32 -42.47 -47.42
N LEU A 11 -12.51 -41.47 -47.09
CA LEU A 11 -11.07 -41.49 -47.26
C LEU A 11 -10.50 -41.33 -45.84
N GLU A 12 -9.94 -42.42 -45.32
CA GLU A 12 -8.98 -42.40 -44.24
C GLU A 12 -7.73 -41.71 -44.77
N VAL A 13 -7.29 -40.65 -44.09
CA VAL A 13 -5.96 -40.07 -44.26
C VAL A 13 -5.36 -40.00 -42.87
N GLU A 14 -4.33 -40.81 -42.67
CA GLU A 14 -3.44 -40.79 -41.52
C GLU A 14 -2.86 -39.38 -41.35
N VAL A 15 -3.01 -38.81 -40.16
CA VAL A 15 -2.27 -37.61 -39.75
C VAL A 15 -1.10 -38.11 -38.91
N GLU A 16 0.10 -37.99 -39.48
CA GLU A 16 1.37 -38.14 -38.76
C GLU A 16 1.42 -37.13 -37.60
N ASP A 17 1.43 -37.66 -36.39
CA ASP A 17 1.73 -36.94 -35.16
C ASP A 17 3.24 -36.70 -35.09
N LYS A 18 3.67 -35.44 -35.28
CA LYS A 18 5.04 -35.01 -34.99
C LYS A 18 5.04 -34.25 -33.68
N GLY A 19 4.99 -35.00 -32.59
CA GLY A 19 5.42 -34.55 -31.27
C GLY A 19 6.90 -34.15 -31.32
N LYS A 20 7.19 -32.89 -30.99
CA LYS A 20 8.53 -32.47 -30.57
C LYS A 20 8.50 -32.34 -29.06
N ASP A 21 9.08 -33.34 -28.41
CA ASP A 21 9.49 -33.29 -27.02
C ASP A 21 10.47 -32.14 -26.82
N ILE A 22 10.09 -31.16 -25.98
CA ILE A 22 11.05 -30.25 -25.36
C ILE A 22 11.34 -30.84 -23.99
N ALA A 23 12.50 -31.51 -23.89
CA ALA A 23 13.03 -32.00 -22.63
C ALA A 23 13.31 -30.82 -21.68
N VAL A 24 12.54 -30.74 -20.60
CA VAL A 24 12.87 -29.89 -19.46
C VAL A 24 13.98 -30.60 -18.69
N VAL A 25 15.19 -30.07 -18.74
CA VAL A 25 16.30 -30.49 -17.88
C VAL A 25 15.99 -29.99 -16.48
N ALA A 26 15.46 -30.88 -15.63
CA ALA A 26 15.39 -30.66 -14.20
C ALA A 26 16.83 -30.75 -13.65
N ALA A 27 17.34 -29.65 -13.12
CA ALA A 27 18.55 -29.66 -12.31
C ALA A 27 18.16 -30.05 -10.88
N ASP A 28 18.67 -31.19 -10.42
CA ASP A 28 18.56 -31.67 -9.04
C ASP A 28 19.30 -30.70 -8.10
N PHE A 29 18.59 -30.11 -7.13
CA PHE A 29 19.20 -29.41 -6.01
C PHE A 29 19.35 -30.38 -4.81
N PRO A 30 20.53 -30.46 -4.18
CA PRO A 30 20.74 -31.36 -3.05
C PRO A 30 20.04 -30.84 -1.78
N SER A 31 19.39 -31.75 -1.07
CA SER A 31 18.72 -31.55 0.21
C SER A 31 19.68 -31.64 1.41
N ASN A 32 19.36 -30.86 2.46
CA ASN A 32 19.95 -30.74 3.81
C ASN A 32 21.06 -29.67 3.87
N THR A 33 21.02 -28.67 4.77
CA THR A 33 20.71 -28.66 6.21
C THR A 33 20.20 -27.28 6.67
N VAL A 34 19.54 -27.28 7.84
CA VAL A 34 19.03 -26.14 8.63
C VAL A 34 19.77 -24.82 8.40
N ASP A 35 19.05 -23.82 7.90
CA ASP A 35 19.45 -22.41 8.01
C ASP A 35 18.21 -21.56 8.35
N HIS A 36 18.41 -20.57 9.23
CA HIS A 36 17.38 -19.60 9.59
C HIS A 36 17.03 -18.79 8.35
N ASP A 37 15.80 -18.85 7.87
CA ASP A 37 15.46 -18.32 6.54
C ASP A 37 14.67 -17.00 6.63
N PRO A 38 15.31 -15.81 6.69
CA PRO A 38 14.78 -14.64 6.02
C PRO A 38 15.26 -14.70 4.57
N CYS A 39 14.55 -15.47 3.74
CA CYS A 39 14.89 -15.58 2.31
C CYS A 39 14.51 -14.27 1.59
N PHE A 40 15.46 -13.34 1.46
CA PHE A 40 15.40 -12.22 0.51
C PHE A 40 16.46 -12.46 -0.59
N SER A 41 16.22 -12.40 -1.91
CA SER A 41 15.05 -12.12 -2.76
C SER A 41 15.04 -13.12 -3.95
N PRO A 42 14.33 -12.87 -5.08
CA PRO A 42 15.15 -12.85 -6.28
C PRO A 42 14.70 -11.82 -7.30
N ARG A 43 14.74 -10.54 -6.92
CA ARG A 43 15.48 -9.48 -7.63
C ARG A 43 14.87 -8.14 -7.27
N TRP A 44 13.56 -7.93 -7.36
CA TRP A 44 12.98 -6.58 -7.25
C TRP A 44 12.06 -6.39 -6.04
N SER A 45 12.24 -5.27 -5.35
CA SER A 45 11.38 -4.80 -4.28
C SER A 45 10.96 -3.33 -4.43
N ILE A 46 11.67 -2.57 -5.28
CA ILE A 46 11.37 -1.17 -5.59
C ILE A 46 11.04 -1.11 -7.09
N PHE A 47 9.83 -0.67 -7.42
CA PHE A 47 9.29 -0.79 -8.77
C PHE A 47 8.97 0.58 -9.36
N ARG A 48 9.14 0.72 -10.67
CA ARG A 48 8.41 1.75 -11.41
C ARG A 48 6.95 1.30 -11.54
N VAL A 49 6.04 2.18 -11.16
CA VAL A 49 4.59 2.00 -11.28
C VAL A 49 4.26 1.72 -12.74
N PRO A 50 3.47 0.69 -13.05
CA PRO A 50 3.05 0.38 -14.41
C PRO A 50 2.33 1.57 -15.09
N ALA A 51 2.54 1.73 -16.39
CA ALA A 51 2.03 2.88 -17.14
C ALA A 51 0.49 3.03 -17.06
N HIS A 52 -0.26 1.92 -17.13
CA HIS A 52 -1.73 1.92 -17.05
C HIS A 52 -2.23 2.41 -15.67
N ILE A 53 -1.61 1.94 -14.58
CA ILE A 53 -1.91 2.43 -13.21
C ILE A 53 -1.55 3.92 -13.08
N ARG A 54 -0.39 4.33 -13.59
CA ARG A 54 0.06 5.73 -13.54
C ARG A 54 -0.90 6.67 -14.29
N GLN A 55 -1.43 6.27 -15.43
CA GLN A 55 -2.31 7.11 -16.26
C GLN A 55 -3.61 7.51 -15.57
N VAL A 56 -4.05 6.76 -14.55
CA VAL A 56 -5.23 7.11 -13.75
C VAL A 56 -4.99 8.40 -12.96
N ASP A 57 -3.78 8.57 -12.40
CA ASP A 57 -3.36 9.76 -11.66
C ASP A 57 -1.84 9.88 -11.63
N GLU A 58 -1.28 10.61 -12.59
CA GLU A 58 0.18 10.78 -12.69
C GLU A 58 0.76 11.57 -11.51
N LYS A 59 -0.03 12.46 -10.90
CA LYS A 59 0.45 13.33 -9.82
C LYS A 59 0.72 12.55 -8.54
N ALA A 60 0.07 11.41 -8.34
CA ALA A 60 0.26 10.54 -7.19
C ALA A 60 1.66 9.89 -7.13
N TYR A 61 2.34 9.77 -8.27
CA TYR A 61 3.61 9.03 -8.41
C TYR A 61 4.80 9.94 -8.76
N ASN A 62 4.61 11.25 -8.75
CA ASN A 62 5.67 12.22 -9.02
C ASN A 62 6.07 12.92 -7.70
N PRO A 63 7.30 12.73 -7.20
CA PRO A 63 7.77 13.46 -6.03
C PRO A 63 7.68 14.96 -6.27
N ARG A 64 7.27 15.73 -5.25
CA ARG A 64 7.10 17.19 -5.39
C ARG A 64 8.34 17.97 -4.94
N VAL A 65 9.12 17.43 -4.00
CA VAL A 65 10.15 18.17 -3.28
C VAL A 65 11.48 17.44 -3.27
N ILE A 66 11.49 16.13 -3.03
CA ILE A 66 12.73 15.37 -2.86
C ILE A 66 12.77 14.08 -3.67
N SER A 67 13.89 13.85 -4.36
CA SER A 67 14.22 12.56 -4.96
C SER A 67 14.97 11.70 -3.95
N ILE A 68 14.67 10.41 -3.85
CA ILE A 68 15.41 9.42 -3.09
C ILE A 68 15.59 8.21 -3.98
N GLY A 69 16.85 7.79 -4.17
CA GLY A 69 17.19 6.72 -5.07
C GLY A 69 17.17 7.14 -6.56
N PRO A 70 17.38 6.16 -7.47
CA PRO A 70 17.77 6.41 -8.85
C PRO A 70 16.65 6.91 -9.76
N PHE A 71 15.39 6.50 -9.54
CA PHE A 71 14.29 6.73 -10.50
C PHE A 71 14.00 8.21 -10.79
N HIS A 72 14.26 9.10 -9.83
CA HIS A 72 13.97 10.53 -9.93
C HIS A 72 15.21 11.42 -9.81
N ARG A 73 16.42 10.85 -9.70
CA ARG A 73 17.68 11.55 -9.38
C ARG A 73 17.93 12.79 -10.24
N ASN A 74 17.71 12.68 -11.54
CA ASN A 74 18.09 13.72 -12.50
C ASN A 74 16.97 14.74 -12.79
N ARG A 75 15.85 14.70 -12.06
CA ARG A 75 14.71 15.60 -12.30
C ARG A 75 15.06 17.05 -11.93
N PRO A 76 15.01 18.01 -12.88
CA PRO A 76 15.40 19.40 -12.62
C PRO A 76 14.60 20.07 -11.51
N THR A 77 13.33 19.71 -11.36
CA THR A 77 12.41 20.27 -10.36
C THR A 77 12.76 19.89 -8.93
N LEU A 78 13.54 18.83 -8.71
CA LEU A 78 13.88 18.30 -7.38
C LEU A 78 15.29 18.73 -6.92
N ARG A 79 16.07 19.38 -7.78
CA ARG A 79 17.47 19.77 -7.51
C ARG A 79 17.64 20.69 -6.30
N ALA A 80 16.64 21.49 -5.99
CA ALA A 80 16.70 22.42 -4.86
C ALA A 80 17.00 21.70 -3.53
N MET A 81 16.44 20.49 -3.34
CA MET A 81 16.62 19.71 -2.12
C MET A 81 17.95 18.98 -2.02
N GLU A 82 18.70 18.82 -3.11
CA GLU A 82 20.05 18.21 -3.07
C GLU A 82 21.00 19.02 -2.17
N SER A 83 20.85 20.35 -2.15
CA SER A 83 21.59 21.22 -1.24
C SER A 83 21.29 20.95 0.24
N GLN A 84 20.03 20.61 0.57
CA GLN A 84 19.64 20.26 1.93
C GLN A 84 20.18 18.89 2.32
N LYS A 85 20.17 17.90 1.40
CA LYS A 85 20.82 16.61 1.65
C LYS A 85 22.30 16.76 1.95
N ALA A 86 23.01 17.55 1.14
CA ALA A 86 24.42 17.86 1.36
C ALA A 86 24.65 18.52 2.73
N ARG A 87 23.81 19.50 3.13
CA ARG A 87 23.87 20.14 4.46
C ARG A 87 23.72 19.14 5.61
N PHE A 88 22.75 18.23 5.52
CA PHE A 88 22.52 17.19 6.53
C PHE A 88 23.69 16.21 6.60
N TYR A 89 24.22 15.81 5.45
CA TYR A 89 25.37 14.94 5.37
C TYR A 89 26.65 15.60 5.95
N GLU A 90 26.97 16.84 5.57
CA GLU A 90 28.11 17.59 6.12
C GLU A 90 28.01 17.74 7.64
N ARG A 91 26.80 18.04 8.15
CA ARG A 91 26.53 18.13 9.58
C ARG A 91 26.83 16.79 10.27
N LEU A 92 26.31 15.68 9.75
CA LEU A 92 26.53 14.34 10.28
C LEU A 92 28.02 13.99 10.35
N ILE A 93 28.77 14.24 9.27
CA ILE A 93 30.21 13.96 9.23
C ILE A 93 30.97 14.86 10.22
N THR A 94 30.57 16.11 10.38
CA THR A 94 31.27 17.07 11.27
C THR A 94 30.97 16.82 12.75
N GLN A 95 29.71 16.54 13.10
CA GLN A 95 29.26 16.42 14.49
C GLN A 95 29.81 15.18 15.19
N THR A 96 30.09 14.13 14.44
CA THR A 96 30.49 12.83 15.00
C THR A 96 31.94 12.81 15.46
N GLY A 97 32.77 13.77 15.03
CA GLY A 97 34.18 13.92 15.45
C GLY A 97 35.07 12.72 15.17
N PHE A 98 34.53 11.69 14.50
CA PHE A 98 35.21 10.42 14.22
C PHE A 98 35.97 10.55 12.90
N ASN A 99 37.29 10.66 13.02
CA ASN A 99 38.18 10.70 11.87
C ASN A 99 37.97 9.44 11.01
N GLY A 100 37.48 9.61 9.78
CA GLY A 100 37.25 8.53 8.82
C GLY A 100 35.81 7.98 8.75
N LEU A 101 34.82 8.61 9.40
CA LEU A 101 33.42 8.20 9.27
C LEU A 101 32.96 8.23 7.80
N ASP A 102 33.31 9.29 7.08
CA ASP A 102 32.97 9.44 5.66
C ASP A 102 33.47 8.25 4.83
N GLU A 103 34.77 7.98 4.90
CA GLU A 103 35.40 6.87 4.18
C GLU A 103 34.80 5.51 4.59
N ARG A 104 34.44 5.34 5.87
CA ARG A 104 33.78 4.12 6.35
C ARG A 104 32.39 3.97 5.73
N ILE A 105 31.55 5.02 5.74
CA ILE A 105 30.21 4.99 5.13
C ILE A 105 30.32 4.69 3.63
N LYS A 106 31.19 5.40 2.90
CA LYS A 106 31.42 5.15 1.47
C LYS A 106 31.89 3.71 1.19
N THR A 107 32.77 3.18 2.04
CA THR A 107 33.29 1.80 1.91
C THR A 107 32.18 0.78 2.11
N GLU A 108 31.36 0.91 3.16
CA GLU A 108 30.25 -0.03 3.39
C GLU A 108 29.16 0.10 2.32
N MET A 109 28.81 1.32 1.90
CA MET A 109 27.84 1.52 0.81
C MET A 109 28.34 0.93 -0.52
N ARG A 110 29.64 0.98 -0.79
CA ARG A 110 30.23 0.33 -1.96
C ARG A 110 30.08 -1.19 -1.94
N LYS A 111 30.15 -1.83 -0.77
CA LYS A 111 29.91 -3.27 -0.65
C LYS A 111 28.44 -3.62 -0.90
N LEU A 112 27.54 -2.75 -0.46
CA LEU A 112 26.09 -2.93 -0.60
C LEU A 112 25.55 -2.55 -1.98
N GLU A 113 26.27 -1.75 -2.76
CA GLU A 113 25.82 -1.21 -4.05
C GLU A 113 25.26 -2.27 -5.02
N PRO A 114 25.92 -3.43 -5.24
CA PRO A 114 25.41 -4.41 -6.20
C PRO A 114 24.04 -4.97 -5.79
N ASP A 115 23.84 -5.22 -4.50
CA ASP A 115 22.58 -5.74 -3.99
C ASP A 115 21.51 -4.65 -3.89
N ALA A 116 21.91 -3.43 -3.55
CA ALA A 116 21.01 -2.27 -3.55
C ALA A 116 20.49 -1.97 -4.95
N ARG A 117 21.36 -2.00 -5.97
CA ARG A 117 20.97 -1.82 -7.37
C ARG A 117 20.05 -2.94 -7.84
N ARG A 118 20.29 -4.18 -7.41
CA ARG A 118 19.42 -5.31 -7.75
C ARG A 118 17.99 -5.13 -7.27
N CYS A 119 17.75 -4.44 -6.15
CA CYS A 119 16.40 -4.21 -5.61
C CYS A 119 15.45 -3.46 -6.55
N TYR A 120 15.95 -2.75 -7.56
CA TYR A 120 15.13 -1.95 -8.47
C TYR A 120 14.71 -2.75 -9.70
N SER A 121 13.45 -2.54 -10.14
CA SER A 121 12.88 -3.23 -11.31
C SER A 121 13.48 -2.85 -12.66
N GLU A 122 14.35 -1.84 -12.71
CA GLU A 122 14.99 -1.34 -13.92
C GLU A 122 16.51 -1.32 -13.74
N GLU A 123 17.22 -1.47 -14.86
CA GLU A 123 18.66 -1.27 -14.91
C GLU A 123 18.98 0.23 -15.09
N PHE A 124 20.08 0.67 -14.50
CA PHE A 124 20.53 2.07 -14.52
C PHE A 124 21.92 2.17 -15.14
N ASP A 125 22.03 1.81 -16.42
CA ASP A 125 23.30 1.77 -17.16
C ASP A 125 23.94 3.16 -17.30
N ASP A 126 23.13 4.22 -17.19
CA ASP A 126 23.56 5.61 -17.21
C ASP A 126 24.16 6.09 -15.87
N ILE A 127 24.05 5.29 -14.81
CA ILE A 127 24.56 5.61 -13.47
C ILE A 127 25.71 4.66 -13.13
N SER A 128 26.93 5.21 -13.06
CA SER A 128 28.11 4.45 -12.65
C SER A 128 27.98 3.92 -11.22
N ALA A 129 28.79 2.90 -10.86
CA ALA A 129 28.81 2.39 -9.49
C ALA A 129 29.19 3.48 -8.48
N ASP A 130 30.11 4.38 -8.85
CA ASP A 130 30.56 5.47 -8.00
C ASP A 130 29.42 6.48 -7.75
N GLU A 131 28.73 6.91 -8.81
CA GLU A 131 27.58 7.81 -8.69
C GLU A 131 26.44 7.18 -7.88
N PHE A 132 26.22 5.87 -8.02
CA PHE A 132 25.20 5.15 -7.27
C PHE A 132 25.53 5.08 -5.77
N VAL A 133 26.79 4.79 -5.42
CA VAL A 133 27.27 4.83 -4.03
C VAL A 133 27.08 6.23 -3.45
N GLU A 134 27.48 7.28 -4.17
CA GLU A 134 27.29 8.67 -3.71
C GLU A 134 25.81 8.99 -3.44
N MET A 135 24.90 8.45 -4.28
CA MET A 135 23.46 8.53 -4.06
C MET A 135 23.06 7.92 -2.72
N MET A 136 23.45 6.66 -2.50
CA MET A 136 23.06 5.88 -1.34
C MET A 136 23.53 6.58 -0.06
N VAL A 137 24.76 7.11 -0.09
CA VAL A 137 25.33 7.87 1.01
C VAL A 137 24.53 9.15 1.27
N LEU A 138 24.36 10.02 0.28
CA LEU A 138 23.68 11.30 0.47
C LEU A 138 22.22 11.13 0.86
N ASP A 139 21.47 10.32 0.10
CA ASP A 139 20.04 10.11 0.33
C ASP A 139 19.80 9.36 1.63
N GLY A 140 20.60 8.33 1.92
CA GLY A 140 20.44 7.52 3.12
C GLY A 140 20.82 8.29 4.40
N CYS A 141 21.91 9.05 4.38
CA CYS A 141 22.26 9.94 5.49
C CYS A 141 21.20 11.00 5.71
N PHE A 142 20.68 11.62 4.65
CA PHE A 142 19.59 12.60 4.77
C PHE A 142 18.35 11.99 5.44
N VAL A 143 17.86 10.84 4.95
CA VAL A 143 16.66 10.18 5.49
C VAL A 143 16.84 9.81 6.96
N VAL A 144 17.97 9.18 7.32
CA VAL A 144 18.25 8.76 8.70
C VAL A 144 18.33 9.96 9.64
N GLU A 145 19.08 10.99 9.27
CA GLU A 145 19.25 12.18 10.13
C GLU A 145 17.98 13.03 10.21
N LEU A 146 17.19 13.09 9.14
CA LEU A 146 15.89 13.75 9.16
C LEU A 146 14.96 13.11 10.20
N MET A 147 14.87 11.77 10.21
CA MET A 147 14.02 11.04 11.16
C MET A 147 14.52 11.19 12.61
N ARG A 148 15.83 11.17 12.83
CA ARG A 148 16.44 11.41 14.15
C ARG A 148 16.12 12.80 14.66
N HIS A 149 16.38 13.83 13.85
CA HIS A 149 16.12 15.22 14.25
C HIS A 149 14.64 15.49 14.48
N TYR A 150 13.74 14.91 13.67
CA TYR A 150 12.30 15.03 13.90
C TYR A 150 11.89 14.40 15.23
N HIS A 151 12.46 13.24 15.58
CA HIS A 151 12.18 12.59 16.85
C HIS A 151 12.73 13.38 18.04
N GLU A 152 13.99 13.82 17.99
CA GLU A 152 14.61 14.64 19.03
C GLU A 152 13.83 15.94 19.25
N SER A 153 13.42 16.63 18.17
CA SER A 153 12.63 17.88 18.25
C SER A 153 11.25 17.68 18.86
N ASN A 154 10.61 16.51 18.69
CA ASN A 154 9.30 16.23 19.28
C ASN A 154 9.38 15.73 20.74
N GLN A 155 10.58 15.34 21.21
CA GLN A 155 10.82 14.95 22.60
C GLN A 155 11.32 16.10 23.46
N ASP A 156 11.63 17.25 22.86
CA ASP A 156 12.14 18.43 23.55
C ASP A 156 11.02 19.17 24.30
N GLU A 157 10.67 18.65 25.47
CA GLU A 157 9.66 19.25 26.36
C GLU A 157 10.11 20.62 26.90
N GLU A 158 11.43 20.86 26.99
CA GLU A 158 11.99 22.12 27.47
C GLU A 158 12.19 23.20 26.40
N GLY A 159 11.92 22.90 25.12
CA GLY A 159 12.04 23.84 24.00
C GLY A 159 13.47 24.36 23.75
N GLN A 160 14.48 23.56 24.09
CA GLN A 160 15.90 23.90 23.95
C GLN A 160 16.47 23.59 22.56
N PHE A 161 15.75 22.81 21.76
CA PHE A 161 16.15 22.38 20.43
C PHE A 161 16.01 23.54 19.44
N VAL A 162 17.08 23.81 18.70
CA VAL A 162 17.04 24.80 17.62
C VAL A 162 16.18 24.24 16.50
N GLU A 163 15.06 24.90 16.23
CA GLU A 163 14.13 24.47 15.18
C GLU A 163 14.86 24.39 13.83
N GLU A 164 14.94 23.19 13.26
CA GLU A 164 15.52 23.02 11.93
C GLU A 164 14.63 23.72 10.90
N PRO A 165 15.18 24.55 9.99
CA PRO A 165 14.38 25.24 8.97
C PRO A 165 13.50 24.32 8.13
N ILE A 166 13.92 23.05 7.97
CA ILE A 166 13.19 22.02 7.23
C ILE A 166 11.87 21.65 7.93
N PHE A 167 11.79 21.75 9.26
CA PHE A 167 10.60 21.51 10.07
C PHE A 167 9.79 22.80 10.29
N ALA A 168 10.48 23.95 10.45
CA ALA A 168 9.83 25.26 10.58
C ALA A 168 9.02 25.66 9.33
N THR A 169 9.44 25.17 8.17
CA THR A 169 8.76 25.45 6.90
C THR A 169 7.51 24.58 6.76
N ARG A 170 6.33 25.13 7.08
CA ARG A 170 5.03 24.43 7.15
C ARG A 170 4.73 23.47 6.01
N TRP A 171 5.03 23.85 4.76
CA TRP A 171 4.73 23.02 3.60
C TRP A 171 5.77 21.91 3.38
N MET A 172 6.99 22.05 3.91
CA MET A 172 8.12 21.20 3.54
C MET A 172 8.00 19.80 4.12
N LEU A 173 7.77 19.69 5.42
CA LEU A 173 7.70 18.41 6.11
C LEU A 173 6.60 17.48 5.54
N PRO A 174 5.31 17.90 5.39
CA PRO A 174 4.28 17.03 4.81
C PRO A 174 4.62 16.55 3.39
N ASN A 175 5.24 17.42 2.58
CA ASN A 175 5.63 17.05 1.22
C ASN A 175 6.82 16.09 1.20
N ILE A 176 7.80 16.25 2.10
CA ILE A 176 8.90 15.30 2.25
C ILE A 176 8.36 13.94 2.71
N THR A 177 7.53 13.90 3.75
CA THR A 177 6.97 12.64 4.27
C THR A 177 6.17 11.92 3.19
N ARG A 178 5.41 12.65 2.36
CA ARG A 178 4.68 12.06 1.23
C ARG A 178 5.65 11.48 0.19
N ASP A 179 6.66 12.24 -0.20
CA ASP A 179 7.65 11.80 -1.19
C ASP A 179 8.43 10.56 -0.69
N LEU A 180 8.71 10.45 0.62
CA LEU A 180 9.36 9.28 1.23
C LEU A 180 8.48 8.03 1.29
N LEU A 181 7.17 8.14 1.04
CA LEU A 181 6.24 7.02 0.95
C LEU A 181 5.86 6.68 -0.50
N MET A 182 6.50 7.29 -1.51
CA MET A 182 6.26 6.93 -2.90
C MET A 182 7.05 5.69 -3.30
N LEU A 183 6.41 4.75 -4.01
CA LEU A 183 7.03 3.49 -4.43
C LEU A 183 8.29 3.69 -5.27
N GLU A 184 8.32 4.74 -6.10
CA GLU A 184 9.44 5.07 -7.00
C GLU A 184 10.53 5.91 -6.34
N ASN A 185 10.36 6.26 -5.07
CA ASN A 185 11.21 7.23 -4.38
C ASN A 185 11.77 6.62 -3.08
N GLN A 186 12.39 5.46 -3.21
CA GLN A 186 12.84 4.64 -2.10
C GLN A 186 14.33 4.32 -2.21
N LEU A 187 14.97 4.11 -1.06
CA LEU A 187 16.17 3.30 -0.93
C LEU A 187 15.80 1.96 -0.27
N PRO A 188 16.57 0.88 -0.53
CA PRO A 188 16.40 -0.36 0.21
C PRO A 188 16.61 -0.15 1.71
N MET A 189 15.77 -0.77 2.55
CA MET A 189 15.82 -0.57 4.00
C MET A 189 17.16 -0.98 4.60
N PHE A 190 17.80 -2.04 4.08
CA PHE A 190 19.10 -2.48 4.59
C PHE A 190 20.20 -1.42 4.40
N VAL A 191 20.09 -0.58 3.36
CA VAL A 191 20.99 0.57 3.14
C VAL A 191 20.79 1.61 4.24
N LEU A 192 19.53 1.95 4.53
CA LEU A 192 19.18 2.88 5.61
C LEU A 192 19.60 2.34 6.97
N GLN A 193 19.40 1.03 7.21
CA GLN A 193 19.77 0.36 8.46
C GLN A 193 21.28 0.35 8.66
N GLU A 194 22.07 0.08 7.63
CA GLU A 194 23.52 0.10 7.71
C GLU A 194 24.03 1.52 8.00
N ILE A 195 23.53 2.54 7.29
CA ILE A 195 23.87 3.94 7.56
C ILE A 195 23.49 4.32 8.99
N TYR A 196 22.30 3.93 9.43
CA TYR A 196 21.84 4.16 10.79
C TYR A 196 22.77 3.54 11.84
N ASN A 197 23.23 2.30 11.62
CA ASN A 197 24.14 1.60 12.52
C ASN A 197 25.54 2.25 12.54
N LEU A 198 26.08 2.61 11.37
CA LEU A 198 27.39 3.27 11.25
C LEU A 198 27.43 4.64 11.91
N THR A 199 26.26 5.26 12.06
CA THR A 199 26.08 6.61 12.62
C THR A 199 25.47 6.60 14.02
N ALA A 200 25.30 5.43 14.64
CA ALA A 200 24.78 5.30 16.00
C ALA A 200 25.94 5.40 17.02
N PHE A 201 26.15 6.58 17.59
CA PHE A 201 27.21 6.83 18.57
C PHE A 201 26.60 6.89 19.99
N ASP A 202 26.61 5.76 20.70
CA ASP A 202 26.36 5.57 22.14
C ASP A 202 25.11 6.20 22.81
N LYS A 203 24.21 6.84 22.06
CA LYS A 203 22.89 7.25 22.57
C LYS A 203 22.00 6.00 22.73
N SER A 204 21.10 5.99 23.72
CA SER A 204 19.98 5.04 23.75
C SER A 204 19.13 5.28 22.50
N THR A 205 19.40 4.55 21.43
CA THR A 205 18.83 4.90 20.12
C THR A 205 17.51 4.16 19.89
N THR A 206 16.42 4.91 19.78
CA THR A 206 15.13 4.43 19.24
C THR A 206 15.37 3.71 17.90
N PRO A 207 14.92 2.45 17.69
CA PRO A 207 15.17 1.72 16.45
C PRO A 207 14.73 2.47 15.20
N LEU A 208 15.44 2.27 14.07
CA LEU A 208 15.16 2.97 12.81
C LEU A 208 13.70 2.79 12.36
N ASN A 209 13.16 1.57 12.42
CA ASN A 209 11.75 1.31 12.07
C ASN A 209 10.80 2.18 12.90
N LYS A 210 11.05 2.31 14.21
CA LYS A 210 10.25 3.15 15.11
C LYS A 210 10.38 4.63 14.78
N LEU A 211 11.59 5.12 14.48
CA LEU A 211 11.81 6.50 14.03
C LEU A 211 11.05 6.79 12.73
N ALA A 212 11.12 5.88 11.76
CA ALA A 212 10.42 6.02 10.48
C ALA A 212 8.90 6.06 10.67
N LEU A 213 8.33 5.15 11.48
CA LEU A 213 6.90 5.14 11.75
C LEU A 213 6.41 6.37 12.52
N LEU A 214 7.21 6.90 13.45
CA LEU A 214 6.92 8.17 14.13
C LEU A 214 6.97 9.35 13.15
N PHE A 215 7.96 9.38 12.25
CA PHE A 215 8.08 10.41 11.22
C PHE A 215 6.90 10.41 10.24
N MET A 216 6.34 9.23 9.95
CA MET A 216 5.23 9.04 9.02
C MET A 216 3.85 9.11 9.67
N GLU A 217 3.77 9.22 11.01
CA GLU A 217 2.52 9.29 11.76
C GLU A 217 1.54 10.36 11.22
N PRO A 218 1.99 11.56 10.82
CA PRO A 218 1.10 12.58 10.28
C PRO A 218 0.38 12.19 8.98
N LEU A 219 0.87 11.20 8.22
CA LEU A 219 0.23 10.69 7.00
C LEU A 219 -0.67 9.48 7.23
N ARG A 220 -0.83 9.04 8.47
CA ARG A 220 -1.75 7.93 8.76
C ARG A 220 -3.19 8.30 8.42
N LEU A 221 -3.88 7.32 7.87
CA LEU A 221 -5.28 7.36 7.44
C LEU A 221 -6.27 7.39 8.62
N GLN A 222 -5.77 7.11 9.83
CA GLN A 222 -6.51 7.22 11.10
C GLN A 222 -5.83 8.29 11.96
N LYS A 223 -6.62 9.11 12.67
CA LYS A 223 -6.14 10.19 13.54
C LYS A 223 -6.62 9.98 14.98
N GLY A 224 -5.84 10.40 15.99
CA GLY A 224 -6.26 10.50 17.40
C GLY A 224 -6.04 9.25 18.26
N GLN A 225 -6.83 9.08 19.34
CA GLN A 225 -6.78 7.94 20.28
C GLN A 225 -7.10 6.57 19.65
N TYR A 226 -7.33 6.54 18.35
CA TYR A 226 -7.95 5.47 17.57
C TYR A 226 -6.94 4.59 16.82
N ALA A 227 -5.68 4.60 17.27
CA ALA A 227 -4.60 3.88 16.60
C ALA A 227 -3.85 3.00 17.62
N ASP A 228 -4.12 1.69 17.60
CA ASP A 228 -3.21 0.69 18.17
C ASP A 228 -1.97 0.64 17.26
N ILE A 229 -1.07 1.60 17.43
CA ILE A 229 0.11 1.71 16.56
C ILE A 229 1.15 0.69 17.01
N LYS A 230 1.46 -0.26 16.12
CA LYS A 230 2.67 -1.07 16.23
C LYS A 230 3.90 -0.22 15.90
N LEU A 231 4.35 0.57 16.87
CA LEU A 231 5.59 1.35 16.78
C LEU A 231 6.83 0.52 17.08
N ASP A 232 6.69 -0.58 17.84
CA ASP A 232 7.79 -1.51 18.15
C ASP A 232 7.86 -2.61 17.09
N ASP A 233 8.14 -2.22 15.85
CA ASP A 233 8.34 -3.16 14.75
C ASP A 233 9.81 -3.60 14.65
N LYS A 234 10.03 -4.91 14.77
CA LYS A 234 11.33 -5.59 14.66
C LYS A 234 11.44 -6.42 13.38
N GLY A 235 10.51 -6.19 12.43
CA GLY A 235 10.48 -6.90 11.16
C GLY A 235 11.54 -6.39 10.20
N GLU A 236 11.92 -7.25 9.27
CA GLU A 236 12.75 -6.89 8.13
C GLU A 236 11.84 -6.48 6.97
N HIS A 237 12.05 -5.27 6.46
CA HIS A 237 11.25 -4.68 5.39
C HIS A 237 12.12 -4.32 4.20
N HIS A 238 11.56 -4.29 3.00
CA HIS A 238 12.34 -3.97 1.82
C HIS A 238 12.71 -2.48 1.70
N HIS A 239 11.81 -1.58 2.12
CA HIS A 239 11.96 -0.12 2.03
C HIS A 239 10.91 0.56 2.94
N LEU A 240 10.94 1.89 3.03
CA LEU A 240 10.09 2.67 3.94
C LEU A 240 8.59 2.46 3.68
N LEU A 241 8.14 2.48 2.43
CA LEU A 241 6.74 2.21 2.09
C LEU A 241 6.29 0.79 2.52
N ALA A 242 7.16 -0.23 2.40
CA ALA A 242 6.85 -1.58 2.85
C ALA A 242 6.71 -1.67 4.38
N LEU A 243 7.58 -0.98 5.12
CA LEU A 243 7.45 -0.84 6.57
C LEU A 243 6.13 -0.16 6.93
N PHE A 244 5.80 0.96 6.28
CA PHE A 244 4.56 1.70 6.53
C PHE A 244 3.33 0.84 6.24
N HIS A 245 3.31 0.12 5.12
CA HIS A 245 2.28 -0.86 4.75
C HIS A 245 2.09 -1.93 5.85
N SER A 246 3.19 -2.54 6.31
CA SER A 246 3.14 -3.59 7.34
C SER A 246 2.58 -3.10 8.68
N SER A 247 2.69 -1.80 8.96
CA SER A 247 2.26 -1.19 10.22
C SER A 247 0.73 -1.16 10.38
N PHE A 248 0.00 -1.45 9.30
CA PHE A 248 -1.46 -1.62 9.30
C PHE A 248 -1.88 -3.08 9.47
N ILE A 249 -0.97 -4.06 9.45
CA ILE A 249 -1.35 -5.47 9.56
C ILE A 249 -1.74 -5.78 11.02
N PRO A 250 -2.94 -6.32 11.29
CA PRO A 250 -3.32 -6.73 12.64
C PRO A 250 -2.39 -7.83 13.18
N SER A 251 -1.99 -7.74 14.46
CA SER A 251 -1.08 -8.71 15.11
C SER A 251 -1.60 -10.15 15.09
N ASP A 252 -2.93 -10.34 15.01
CA ASP A 252 -3.59 -11.65 15.00
C ASP A 252 -3.75 -12.23 13.58
N HIS A 253 -3.36 -11.48 12.54
CA HIS A 253 -3.37 -11.94 11.16
C HIS A 253 -2.02 -12.54 10.77
N HIS A 254 -1.83 -13.80 11.15
CA HIS A 254 -0.98 -14.68 10.37
C HIS A 254 -1.76 -15.09 9.11
N PRO A 255 -1.22 -14.91 7.88
CA PRO A 255 -1.76 -15.57 6.71
C PRO A 255 -1.66 -17.07 6.97
N SER A 256 -2.72 -17.63 7.52
CA SER A 256 -2.80 -19.04 7.81
C SER A 256 -2.69 -19.71 6.46
N ARG A 257 -1.58 -20.43 6.24
CA ARG A 257 -1.27 -21.26 5.05
C ARG A 257 -2.28 -22.40 4.83
N SER A 258 -3.48 -22.29 5.40
CA SER A 258 -4.53 -23.30 5.41
C SER A 258 -5.88 -22.69 5.82
N GLN A 259 -6.39 -21.69 5.11
CA GLN A 259 -7.84 -21.63 4.91
C GLN A 259 -8.11 -22.27 3.55
N ARG A 260 -8.66 -23.49 3.57
CA ARG A 260 -9.11 -24.19 2.34
C ARG A 260 -10.04 -23.23 1.61
N GLY A 261 -9.59 -22.76 0.44
CA GLY A 261 -10.26 -21.73 -0.32
C GLY A 261 -11.75 -22.02 -0.51
N ALA A 262 -12.58 -21.06 -0.10
CA ALA A 262 -13.92 -20.96 -0.63
C ALA A 262 -13.78 -20.71 -2.13
N ARG A 263 -13.97 -21.75 -2.95
CA ARG A 263 -14.09 -21.60 -4.40
C ARG A 263 -15.45 -20.97 -4.67
N TRP A 264 -15.47 -19.67 -4.92
CA TRP A 264 -16.67 -18.96 -5.32
C TRP A 264 -17.12 -19.44 -6.72
N ASN A 265 -18.41 -19.75 -6.86
CA ASN A 265 -18.96 -20.33 -8.10
C ASN A 265 -18.85 -19.35 -9.27
N ARG A 266 -18.29 -19.81 -10.41
CA ARG A 266 -18.11 -19.07 -11.67
C ARG A 266 -19.39 -18.46 -12.28
N GLN A 267 -20.57 -18.84 -11.81
CA GLN A 267 -21.85 -18.57 -12.48
C GLN A 267 -22.68 -17.41 -11.89
N GLU A 268 -22.27 -16.81 -10.76
CA GLU A 268 -22.98 -15.65 -10.17
C GLU A 268 -22.30 -14.29 -10.45
N ASN A 269 -21.14 -14.28 -11.11
CA ASN A 269 -20.32 -13.08 -11.31
C ASN A 269 -20.41 -12.58 -12.76
N PHE A 270 -21.19 -11.52 -12.97
CA PHE A 270 -20.98 -10.64 -14.12
C PHE A 270 -19.66 -9.88 -13.89
N PRO A 271 -18.87 -9.60 -14.95
CA PRO A 271 -17.79 -8.63 -14.86
C PRO A 271 -18.40 -7.29 -14.43
N GLY A 272 -18.03 -6.80 -13.25
CA GLY A 272 -18.50 -5.52 -12.70
C GLY A 272 -19.40 -5.58 -11.46
N ARG A 273 -19.55 -6.73 -10.78
CA ARG A 273 -20.22 -6.75 -9.46
C ARG A 273 -19.19 -6.59 -8.34
N LEU A 274 -19.30 -5.47 -7.62
CA LEU A 274 -18.63 -5.18 -6.37
C LEU A 274 -18.91 -6.27 -5.29
N TRP A 275 -18.03 -6.43 -4.31
CA TRP A 275 -18.04 -7.57 -3.35
C TRP A 275 -19.30 -7.64 -2.48
N VAL A 276 -19.87 -6.49 -2.18
CA VAL A 276 -21.11 -6.31 -1.41
C VAL A 276 -21.96 -5.24 -2.09
N HIS A 277 -23.19 -5.06 -1.60
CA HIS A 277 -24.04 -3.95 -2.02
C HIS A 277 -23.57 -2.60 -1.45
N GLU A 278 -23.99 -1.53 -2.11
CA GLU A 278 -23.79 -0.14 -1.70
C GLU A 278 -24.36 0.14 -0.30
N ALA A 279 -23.78 1.10 0.43
CA ALA A 279 -24.07 1.34 1.84
C ALA A 279 -25.56 1.61 2.11
N LYS A 280 -26.21 2.41 1.26
CA LYS A 280 -27.64 2.71 1.30
C LYS A 280 -28.49 1.46 1.22
N ARG A 281 -28.11 0.52 0.35
CA ARG A 281 -28.84 -0.74 0.18
C ARG A 281 -28.60 -1.70 1.33
N LEU A 282 -27.36 -1.80 1.82
CA LEU A 282 -27.05 -2.57 3.02
C LEU A 282 -27.82 -2.04 4.23
N TRP A 283 -27.86 -0.73 4.42
CA TRP A 283 -28.61 -0.06 5.47
C TRP A 283 -30.11 -0.38 5.38
N ARG A 284 -30.71 -0.24 4.19
CA ARG A 284 -32.11 -0.63 3.95
C ARG A 284 -32.38 -2.10 4.19
N ALA A 285 -31.38 -2.95 4.01
CA ALA A 285 -31.43 -4.40 4.25
C ALA A 285 -31.26 -4.77 5.74
N GLY A 286 -31.08 -3.77 6.62
CA GLY A 286 -30.98 -3.92 8.07
C GLY A 286 -29.55 -4.03 8.61
N VAL A 287 -28.54 -3.75 7.79
CA VAL A 287 -27.15 -3.60 8.24
C VAL A 287 -27.00 -2.26 8.96
N ARG A 288 -26.33 -2.26 10.10
CA ARG A 288 -26.06 -1.05 10.89
C ARG A 288 -24.58 -0.75 10.80
N PHE A 289 -24.24 0.40 10.23
CA PHE A 289 -22.87 0.89 10.16
C PHE A 289 -22.44 1.45 11.52
N LYS A 290 -21.21 1.14 11.93
CA LYS A 290 -20.58 1.67 13.13
C LYS A 290 -19.09 1.88 12.90
N TYR A 291 -18.52 2.88 13.53
CA TYR A 291 -17.07 3.03 13.54
C TYR A 291 -16.39 1.93 14.38
N ASN A 292 -15.15 1.59 14.03
CA ASN A 292 -14.26 0.74 14.82
C ASN A 292 -13.03 1.57 15.27
N PRO A 293 -12.75 1.72 16.57
CA PRO A 293 -11.58 2.45 17.05
C PRO A 293 -10.25 1.68 16.90
N SER A 294 -10.27 0.51 16.26
CA SER A 294 -9.10 -0.34 16.03
C SER A 294 -8.34 0.06 14.75
N ASN A 295 -7.33 -0.73 14.39
CA ASN A 295 -6.53 -0.58 13.16
C ASN A 295 -7.41 -0.47 11.90
N LEU A 296 -6.99 0.33 10.91
CA LEU A 296 -7.68 0.59 9.63
C LEU A 296 -8.18 -0.66 8.90
N LEU A 297 -7.43 -1.76 9.00
CA LEU A 297 -7.75 -3.03 8.35
C LEU A 297 -8.59 -3.96 9.24
N ASN A 298 -9.12 -3.51 10.38
CA ASN A 298 -10.00 -4.32 11.23
C ASN A 298 -11.48 -4.08 10.92
N ILE A 299 -11.98 -4.73 9.86
CA ILE A 299 -13.41 -4.70 9.51
C ILE A 299 -14.10 -5.92 10.15
N GLU A 300 -15.18 -5.66 10.90
CA GLU A 300 -15.95 -6.71 11.59
C GLU A 300 -17.40 -6.68 11.14
N PHE A 301 -18.00 -7.87 10.98
CA PHE A 301 -19.43 -7.99 10.79
C PHE A 301 -20.02 -9.00 11.77
N ALA A 302 -20.87 -8.54 12.68
CA ALA A 302 -21.53 -9.39 13.66
C ALA A 302 -22.87 -8.78 14.09
N ASN A 303 -23.89 -9.60 14.33
CA ASN A 303 -25.20 -9.13 14.83
C ASN A 303 -25.84 -8.02 13.98
N ARG A 304 -25.64 -8.08 12.65
CA ARG A 304 -26.04 -7.07 11.66
C ARG A 304 -25.30 -5.74 11.77
N GLU A 305 -24.28 -5.65 12.60
CA GLU A 305 -23.43 -4.47 12.74
C GLU A 305 -22.19 -4.67 11.88
N LEU A 306 -22.00 -3.78 10.91
CA LEU A 306 -20.80 -3.67 10.10
C LEU A 306 -19.94 -2.57 10.71
N LYS A 307 -18.88 -2.98 11.40
CA LYS A 307 -17.94 -2.06 12.02
C LYS A 307 -16.77 -1.83 11.07
N ILE A 308 -16.57 -0.57 10.67
CA ILE A 308 -15.48 -0.18 9.77
C ILE A 308 -14.65 0.88 10.49
N PRO A 309 -13.31 0.76 10.49
CA PRO A 309 -12.46 1.79 11.07
C PRO A 309 -12.61 3.13 10.35
N THR A 310 -12.49 4.22 11.10
CA THR A 310 -12.58 5.57 10.54
C THR A 310 -11.46 5.85 9.54
N LEU A 311 -11.82 6.28 8.34
CA LEU A 311 -10.94 6.78 7.30
C LEU A 311 -11.02 8.31 7.27
N PHE A 312 -9.89 8.96 7.57
CA PHE A 312 -9.74 10.39 7.42
C PHE A 312 -9.26 10.70 5.99
N ILE A 313 -9.98 11.58 5.29
CA ILE A 313 -9.70 11.94 3.89
C ILE A 313 -9.21 13.39 3.83
N ASP A 314 -8.03 13.53 3.22
CA ASP A 314 -7.35 14.79 2.95
C ASP A 314 -6.56 14.72 1.62
N GLU A 315 -5.90 15.82 1.26
CA GLU A 315 -5.12 15.93 0.02
C GLU A 315 -3.97 14.90 -0.10
N CYS A 316 -3.53 14.28 0.99
CA CYS A 316 -2.46 13.28 1.01
C CYS A 316 -3.00 11.85 0.88
N THR A 317 -4.28 11.63 1.22
CA THR A 317 -4.93 10.33 1.30
C THR A 317 -4.92 9.59 -0.04
N GLY A 318 -5.33 10.27 -1.12
CA GLY A 318 -5.37 9.67 -2.45
C GLY A 318 -4.00 9.20 -2.95
N PRO A 319 -2.98 10.08 -3.01
CA PRO A 319 -1.62 9.69 -3.38
C PRO A 319 -1.04 8.56 -2.52
N LEU A 320 -1.30 8.57 -1.21
CA LEU A 320 -0.81 7.52 -0.29
C LEU A 320 -1.43 6.15 -0.62
N LEU A 321 -2.77 6.08 -0.70
CA LEU A 321 -3.47 4.84 -1.04
C LEU A 321 -3.01 4.31 -2.39
N ARG A 322 -2.82 5.17 -3.39
CA ARG A 322 -2.30 4.78 -4.71
C ARG A 322 -0.91 4.18 -4.68
N ASN A 323 -0.01 4.67 -3.83
CA ASN A 323 1.33 4.11 -3.68
C ASN A 323 1.30 2.77 -2.94
N LEU A 324 0.45 2.63 -1.91
CA LEU A 324 0.22 1.34 -1.23
C LEU A 324 -0.37 0.29 -2.17
N LEU A 325 -1.35 0.67 -2.99
CA LEU A 325 -1.94 -0.18 -4.02
C LEU A 325 -0.89 -0.58 -5.07
N ALA A 326 -0.13 0.39 -5.60
CA ALA A 326 0.91 0.10 -6.58
C ALA A 326 1.97 -0.86 -6.02
N TYR A 327 2.34 -0.71 -4.74
CA TYR A 327 3.25 -1.63 -4.05
C TYR A 327 2.71 -3.06 -4.04
N GLU A 328 1.46 -3.26 -3.65
CA GLU A 328 0.82 -4.58 -3.63
C GLU A 328 0.66 -5.18 -5.04
N GLN A 329 0.36 -4.36 -6.03
CA GLN A 329 0.20 -4.81 -7.42
C GLN A 329 1.53 -5.23 -8.06
N CYS A 330 2.63 -4.57 -7.71
CA CYS A 330 3.94 -4.85 -8.30
C CYS A 330 4.71 -5.95 -7.57
N ASN A 331 4.51 -6.07 -6.25
CA ASN A 331 5.25 -7.01 -5.42
C ASN A 331 4.43 -8.27 -5.13
N ALA A 332 4.78 -9.39 -5.78
CA ALA A 332 4.12 -10.68 -5.59
C ALA A 332 4.19 -11.23 -4.14
N PHE A 333 5.12 -10.73 -3.32
CA PHE A 333 5.24 -11.11 -1.91
C PHE A 333 4.44 -10.20 -0.97
N ALA A 334 3.92 -9.08 -1.46
CA ALA A 334 3.05 -8.21 -0.68
C ALA A 334 1.62 -8.79 -0.67
N ALA A 335 1.07 -8.97 0.53
CA ALA A 335 -0.32 -9.38 0.67
C ALA A 335 -1.26 -8.22 0.24
N PRO A 336 -2.39 -8.51 -0.42
CA PRO A 336 -3.23 -7.50 -1.08
C PRO A 336 -4.19 -6.78 -0.10
N TYR A 337 -3.69 -6.30 1.03
CA TYR A 337 -4.52 -5.70 2.08
C TYR A 337 -5.23 -4.42 1.62
N PHE A 338 -4.49 -3.44 1.11
CA PHE A 338 -5.04 -2.19 0.62
C PHE A 338 -5.83 -2.38 -0.69
N THR A 339 -5.45 -3.35 -1.51
CA THR A 339 -6.21 -3.74 -2.71
C THR A 339 -7.59 -4.25 -2.30
N CYS A 340 -7.65 -5.13 -1.30
CA CYS A 340 -8.91 -5.61 -0.77
C CYS A 340 -9.71 -4.48 -0.12
N TYR A 341 -9.06 -3.64 0.69
CA TYR A 341 -9.71 -2.50 1.32
C TYR A 341 -10.31 -1.53 0.29
N ALA A 342 -9.58 -1.20 -0.78
CA ALA A 342 -10.05 -0.31 -1.84
C ALA A 342 -11.23 -0.90 -2.62
N ILE A 343 -11.21 -2.19 -2.94
CA ILE A 343 -12.35 -2.87 -3.60
C ILE A 343 -13.58 -2.85 -2.68
N PHE A 344 -13.39 -3.09 -1.38
CA PHE A 344 -14.48 -3.02 -0.41
C PHE A 344 -15.07 -1.62 -0.29
N LEU A 345 -14.24 -0.57 -0.19
CA LEU A 345 -14.71 0.82 -0.17
C LEU A 345 -15.48 1.18 -1.44
N THR A 346 -14.93 0.84 -2.62
CA THR A 346 -15.61 1.02 -3.91
C THR A 346 -16.94 0.25 -3.94
N SER A 347 -17.05 -0.85 -3.18
CA SER A 347 -18.28 -1.64 -3.13
C SER A 347 -19.40 -0.97 -2.36
N ILE A 348 -19.06 -0.27 -1.28
CA ILE A 348 -20.05 0.35 -0.40
C ILE A 348 -20.31 1.83 -0.72
N ILE A 349 -19.43 2.48 -1.50
CA ILE A 349 -19.53 3.90 -1.87
C ILE A 349 -19.78 4.01 -3.38
N GLU A 350 -21.05 4.14 -3.79
CA GLU A 350 -21.43 4.36 -5.20
C GLU A 350 -22.06 5.74 -5.41
N THR A 351 -22.74 6.26 -4.39
CA THR A 351 -23.56 7.48 -4.44
C THR A 351 -23.30 8.40 -3.26
N LEU A 352 -23.74 9.66 -3.35
CA LEU A 352 -23.62 10.63 -2.24
C LEU A 352 -24.40 10.21 -0.99
N ASP A 353 -25.54 9.53 -1.17
CA ASP A 353 -26.29 8.96 -0.04
C ASP A 353 -25.47 7.91 0.74
N ASP A 354 -24.56 7.20 0.06
CA ASP A 354 -23.69 6.23 0.72
C ASP A 354 -22.65 6.93 1.59
N ILE A 355 -22.11 8.06 1.10
CA ILE A 355 -21.19 8.92 1.88
C ILE A 355 -21.89 9.46 3.13
N GLU A 356 -23.10 10.01 2.99
CA GLU A 356 -23.87 10.54 4.12
C GLU A 356 -24.06 9.49 5.23
N ILE A 357 -24.44 8.26 4.86
CA ILE A 357 -24.59 7.13 5.82
C ILE A 357 -23.27 6.80 6.53
N LEU A 358 -22.15 6.82 5.80
CA LEU A 358 -20.84 6.48 6.36
C LEU A 358 -20.26 7.62 7.20
N GLN A 359 -20.52 8.87 6.86
CA GLN A 359 -20.18 10.05 7.67
C GLN A 359 -20.99 10.06 8.98
N ASP A 360 -22.30 9.83 8.92
CA ASP A 360 -23.18 9.72 10.10
C ASP A 360 -22.72 8.61 11.06
N ALA A 361 -22.17 7.51 10.51
CA ALA A 361 -21.61 6.41 11.29
C ALA A 361 -20.19 6.68 11.84
N GLY A 362 -19.58 7.82 11.49
CA GLY A 362 -18.20 8.17 11.85
C GLY A 362 -17.13 7.34 11.14
N ILE A 363 -17.48 6.72 10.01
CA ILE A 363 -16.58 5.87 9.22
C ILE A 363 -15.78 6.70 8.22
N ILE A 364 -16.38 7.72 7.61
CA ILE A 364 -15.69 8.67 6.74
C ILE A 364 -15.67 10.03 7.44
N ILE A 365 -14.49 10.64 7.50
CA ILE A 365 -14.30 12.02 7.94
C ILE A 365 -13.46 12.71 6.87
N GLN A 366 -13.98 13.76 6.23
CA GLN A 366 -13.20 14.55 5.27
C GLN A 366 -12.87 15.93 5.84
N SER A 367 -11.73 16.47 5.41
CA SER A 367 -11.20 17.73 5.93
C SER A 367 -11.59 18.95 5.11
N VAL A 368 -11.70 18.81 3.78
CA VAL A 368 -11.85 19.96 2.86
C VAL A 368 -12.66 19.63 1.59
N ASP A 369 -12.79 18.36 1.20
CA ASP A 369 -13.32 17.96 -0.09
C ASP A 369 -14.86 17.90 -0.12
N GLU A 370 -15.46 18.12 -1.30
CA GLU A 370 -16.88 17.86 -1.56
C GLU A 370 -17.15 16.34 -1.57
N ASP A 371 -18.36 15.90 -1.17
CA ASP A 371 -18.69 14.47 -1.14
C ASP A 371 -18.51 13.80 -2.51
N GLU A 372 -18.75 14.54 -3.60
CA GLU A 372 -18.49 14.13 -4.98
C GLU A 372 -17.01 13.78 -5.22
N GLU A 373 -16.08 14.58 -4.70
CA GLU A 373 -14.65 14.34 -4.86
C GLU A 373 -14.20 13.09 -4.10
N VAL A 374 -14.83 12.79 -2.96
CA VAL A 374 -14.58 11.55 -2.21
C VAL A 374 -15.06 10.33 -3.01
N VAL A 375 -16.25 10.39 -3.60
CA VAL A 375 -16.77 9.31 -4.45
C VAL A 375 -15.86 9.08 -5.65
N ASP A 376 -15.42 10.15 -6.33
CA ASP A 376 -14.51 10.07 -7.46
C ASP A 376 -13.13 9.51 -7.08
N LEU A 377 -12.60 9.92 -5.91
CA LEU A 377 -11.37 9.38 -5.37
C LEU A 377 -11.50 7.86 -5.15
N ILE A 378 -12.48 7.42 -4.37
CA ILE A 378 -12.65 5.99 -4.04
C ILE A 378 -12.84 5.15 -5.31
N ASN A 379 -13.74 5.56 -6.21
CA ASN A 379 -13.99 4.85 -7.46
C ASN A 379 -12.78 4.80 -8.39
N SER A 380 -11.90 5.80 -8.33
CA SER A 380 -10.67 5.82 -9.11
C SER A 380 -9.52 5.01 -8.51
N LEU A 381 -9.60 4.56 -7.25
CA LEU A 381 -8.57 3.71 -6.65
C LEU A 381 -8.48 2.32 -7.29
N THR A 382 -9.61 1.78 -7.75
CA THR A 382 -9.70 0.42 -8.29
C THR A 382 -9.60 0.34 -9.82
N LYS A 383 -9.53 1.49 -10.51
CA LYS A 383 -9.29 1.55 -11.96
C LYS A 383 -7.93 0.95 -12.28
N GLU A 384 -7.87 0.12 -13.32
CA GLU A 384 -6.63 -0.50 -13.82
C GLU A 384 -5.93 -1.45 -12.82
N LEU A 385 -6.53 -1.78 -11.67
CA LEU A 385 -6.00 -2.79 -10.76
C LEU A 385 -6.27 -4.20 -11.30
N VAL A 386 -5.30 -5.09 -11.14
CA VAL A 386 -5.44 -6.51 -11.45
C VAL A 386 -5.71 -7.24 -10.13
N PHE A 387 -6.94 -7.72 -9.95
CA PHE A 387 -7.30 -8.55 -8.81
C PHE A 387 -8.21 -9.69 -9.26
N ASP A 388 -7.82 -10.93 -8.96
CA ASP A 388 -8.69 -12.07 -9.20
C ASP A 388 -9.80 -12.10 -8.15
N MET A 389 -10.95 -11.52 -8.50
CA MET A 389 -12.14 -11.51 -7.64
C MET A 389 -12.67 -12.93 -7.33
N HIS A 390 -12.17 -13.97 -8.00
CA HIS A 390 -12.55 -15.35 -7.76
C HIS A 390 -11.62 -16.08 -6.79
N ASP A 391 -10.41 -15.56 -6.55
CA ASP A 391 -9.46 -16.10 -5.58
C ASP A 391 -9.31 -15.16 -4.38
N MET A 392 -10.25 -15.31 -3.44
CA MET A 392 -10.23 -14.55 -2.18
C MET A 392 -9.37 -15.22 -1.10
N SER A 393 -8.55 -16.23 -1.43
CA SER A 393 -7.74 -16.94 -0.43
C SER A 393 -6.74 -16.04 0.31
N HIS A 394 -6.34 -14.94 -0.33
CA HIS A 394 -5.46 -13.91 0.24
C HIS A 394 -6.21 -12.64 0.70
N CYS A 395 -7.54 -12.63 0.63
CA CYS A 395 -8.36 -11.49 1.06
C CYS A 395 -8.68 -11.57 2.55
N PHE A 396 -8.19 -10.61 3.32
CA PHE A 396 -8.35 -10.58 4.78
C PHE A 396 -9.79 -10.38 5.26
N ILE A 397 -10.68 -9.84 4.39
CA ILE A 397 -12.11 -9.61 4.68
C ILE A 397 -13.05 -10.59 3.97
N ALA A 398 -12.51 -11.69 3.42
CA ALA A 398 -13.33 -12.66 2.69
C ALA A 398 -14.51 -13.20 3.52
N GLN A 399 -14.27 -13.52 4.79
CA GLN A 399 -15.30 -14.02 5.69
C GLN A 399 -16.38 -12.97 5.95
N GLN A 400 -16.00 -11.72 6.22
CA GLN A 400 -16.93 -10.62 6.45
C GLN A 400 -17.81 -10.38 5.22
N ILE A 401 -17.23 -10.42 4.02
CA ILE A 401 -17.96 -10.29 2.75
C ILE A 401 -18.98 -11.42 2.60
N GLU A 402 -18.59 -12.67 2.91
CA GLU A 402 -19.50 -13.82 2.87
C GLU A 402 -20.65 -13.66 3.87
N ASP A 403 -20.35 -13.25 5.11
CA ASP A 403 -21.35 -13.09 6.17
C ASP A 403 -22.34 -11.95 5.87
N ILE A 404 -21.88 -10.82 5.33
CA ILE A 404 -22.73 -9.71 4.87
C ILE A 404 -23.69 -10.21 3.78
N ASN A 405 -23.15 -10.92 2.79
CA ASN A 405 -23.94 -11.42 1.67
C ASN A 405 -24.96 -12.48 2.12
N ASN A 406 -24.57 -13.38 3.03
CA ASN A 406 -25.46 -14.38 3.62
C ASN A 406 -26.58 -13.73 4.43
N PHE A 407 -26.27 -12.69 5.21
CA PHE A 407 -27.28 -11.91 5.92
C PHE A 407 -28.25 -11.25 4.94
N CYS A 408 -27.77 -10.61 3.88
CA CYS A 408 -28.62 -9.96 2.86
C CYS A 408 -29.52 -10.95 2.10
N LYS A 409 -29.11 -12.21 1.97
CA LYS A 409 -29.91 -13.29 1.38
C LYS A 409 -30.99 -13.83 2.33
N SER A 410 -30.87 -13.58 3.64
CA SER A 410 -31.79 -14.08 4.67
C SER A 410 -33.21 -13.53 4.53
N TRP A 411 -34.19 -14.28 5.05
CA TRP A 411 -35.60 -13.85 5.06
C TRP A 411 -35.79 -12.56 5.87
N LEU A 412 -35.13 -12.46 7.04
CA LEU A 412 -35.19 -11.29 7.89
C LEU A 412 -34.73 -10.02 7.15
N SER A 413 -33.59 -10.08 6.47
CA SER A 413 -33.06 -8.93 5.71
C SER A 413 -34.01 -8.52 4.58
N LYS A 414 -34.57 -9.48 3.85
CA LYS A 414 -35.58 -9.21 2.81
C LYS A 414 -36.83 -8.56 3.38
N CYS A 415 -37.32 -8.99 4.55
CA CYS A 415 -38.45 -8.36 5.21
C CYS A 415 -38.15 -6.91 5.61
N ILE A 416 -37.00 -6.65 6.25
CA ILE A 416 -36.58 -5.30 6.62
C ILE A 416 -36.47 -4.41 5.37
N PHE A 417 -35.88 -4.93 4.29
CA PHE A 417 -35.75 -4.21 3.02
C PHE A 417 -37.10 -3.84 2.40
N GLN A 418 -38.10 -4.72 2.47
CA GLN A 418 -39.43 -4.37 1.97
C GLN A 418 -40.10 -3.31 2.86
N LEU A 419 -39.97 -3.40 4.18
CA LEU A 419 -40.53 -2.42 5.12
C LEU A 419 -39.93 -1.02 4.91
N SER A 420 -38.61 -0.91 4.69
CA SER A 420 -37.95 0.38 4.45
C SER A 420 -38.37 1.04 3.13
N ARG A 421 -38.89 0.26 2.15
CA ARG A 421 -39.55 0.84 0.96
C ARG A 421 -40.88 1.49 1.29
N PHE A 422 -41.66 0.91 2.22
CA PHE A 422 -42.96 1.46 2.60
C PHE A 422 -42.84 2.75 3.42
N GLU A 423 -41.85 2.86 4.31
CA GLU A 423 -41.59 4.09 5.07
C GLU A 423 -41.24 5.27 4.16
N ASN A 424 -40.44 5.05 3.11
CA ASN A 424 -40.12 6.08 2.10
C ASN A 424 -41.33 6.47 1.24
N ILE A 425 -42.27 5.54 1.00
CA ILE A 425 -43.52 5.84 0.30
C ILE A 425 -44.45 6.66 1.20
N LEU A 426 -44.51 6.36 2.51
CA LEU A 426 -45.31 7.13 3.46
C LEU A 426 -44.75 8.54 3.69
N SER A 427 -43.43 8.71 3.76
CA SER A 427 -42.79 10.04 3.89
C SER A 427 -42.94 10.91 2.64
N SER A 428 -43.02 10.31 1.44
CA SER A 428 -43.25 11.04 0.18
C SER A 428 -44.73 11.37 -0.07
N ILE A 429 -45.68 10.61 0.51
CA ILE A 429 -47.12 10.86 0.40
C ILE A 429 -47.63 11.84 1.47
N LEU A 430 -46.92 11.96 2.61
CA LEU A 430 -47.23 12.91 3.68
C LEU A 430 -46.09 13.93 3.85
N PRO A 431 -46.00 14.96 2.99
CA PRO A 431 -45.14 16.10 3.31
C PRO A 431 -45.74 16.79 4.55
N PHE A 432 -45.04 16.71 5.68
CA PHE A 432 -45.38 17.51 6.86
C PHE A 432 -45.36 18.99 6.45
N LYS A 433 -46.51 19.63 6.62
CA LYS A 433 -46.79 21.05 6.34
C LYS A 433 -46.25 21.95 7.44
#